data_AF-A0A177WI46-F1
#
_entry.id   AF-A0A177WI46-F1
#
_cell.length_a   1.000
_cell.length_b   1.000
_cell.length_c   1.000
_cell.angle_alpha   90.00
_cell.angle_beta   90.00
_cell.angle_gamma   90.00
#
_symmetry.space_group_name_H-M   'P 1'
#
loop_
_entity.id
_entity.type
_entity.pdbx_description
1 polymer ?
#
loop_
_entity_poly.entity_id
_entity_poly.type
_entity_poly.pdbx_seq_one_letter_code
_entity_poly.pdbx_strand_id
1 'polypeptide(L)'
;MKRYFSGNNKTGSQNLSILQLYLSGAVSGVANSVLSGPIEHIRTRLQIQSSTNKLYNGPLDFVGKVSKQYGMSAIFKGQTVTVIRELHGFGVYFCVYEYLMQRAMAINGIKRNQVPSWKQLLFGATSGYMLWISVYPIDVIKSKLQTDSFDKSTQKYKGMIDCASKIFAQEGLTGLYRGFWACMLRAGPANAATFATYEMVMNFIGR
;
A
#
# COMPACT_ATOMS: atom_id res chain seq x y z
N MET A 1 -1.46 2.36 -19.76
CA MET A 1 -0.73 1.08 -19.79
C MET A 1 -1.54 -0.11 -20.31
N LYS A 2 -2.79 -0.36 -19.87
CA LYS A 2 -3.70 -1.39 -20.47
C LYS A 2 -3.83 -1.26 -22.00
N ARG A 3 -3.93 -0.03 -22.52
CA ARG A 3 -3.95 0.27 -23.96
C ARG A 3 -2.66 -0.10 -24.71
N TYR A 4 -1.50 -0.06 -24.05
CA TYR A 4 -0.21 -0.38 -24.68
C TYR A 4 -0.03 -1.90 -24.83
N PHE A 5 -0.37 -2.67 -23.79
CA PHE A 5 -0.38 -4.14 -23.88
C PHE A 5 -1.50 -4.67 -24.77
N SER A 6 -2.60 -3.93 -24.92
CA SER A 6 -3.66 -4.24 -25.89
C SER A 6 -3.21 -4.10 -27.36
N GLY A 7 -2.14 -3.34 -27.64
CA GLY A 7 -1.64 -3.12 -29.00
C GLY A 7 -0.70 -4.22 -29.51
N ASN A 8 -0.04 -4.96 -28.61
CA ASN A 8 0.97 -5.97 -28.98
C ASN A 8 0.47 -7.43 -28.94
N ASN A 9 -0.74 -7.69 -28.46
CA ASN A 9 -1.33 -9.03 -28.52
C ASN A 9 -2.03 -9.25 -29.87
N LYS A 10 -1.33 -9.86 -30.83
CA LYS A 10 -1.87 -10.30 -32.14
C LYS A 10 -2.67 -11.62 -32.07
N THR A 11 -2.87 -12.19 -30.89
CA THR A 11 -3.66 -13.41 -30.67
C THR A 11 -4.96 -13.08 -29.96
N GLY A 12 -6.09 -13.38 -30.62
CA GLY A 12 -7.47 -13.00 -30.26
C GLY A 12 -8.07 -13.58 -28.97
N SER A 13 -7.31 -13.66 -27.88
CA SER A 13 -7.81 -13.94 -26.54
C SER A 13 -7.42 -12.81 -25.59
N GLN A 14 -8.41 -11.99 -25.21
CA GLN A 14 -8.29 -10.80 -24.33
C GLN A 14 -7.96 -11.11 -22.85
N ASN A 15 -7.20 -12.17 -22.55
CA ASN A 15 -6.82 -12.49 -21.17
C ASN A 15 -5.32 -12.25 -20.97
N LEU A 16 -4.99 -11.15 -20.29
CA LEU A 16 -3.63 -10.89 -19.82
C LEU A 16 -3.23 -11.95 -18.78
N SER A 17 -2.01 -12.46 -18.86
CA SER A 17 -1.51 -13.43 -17.86
C SER A 17 -1.51 -12.79 -16.46
N ILE A 18 -1.80 -13.58 -15.43
CA ILE A 18 -1.81 -13.15 -14.02
C ILE A 18 -0.50 -12.46 -13.64
N LEU A 19 0.62 -12.94 -14.20
CA LEU A 19 1.96 -12.38 -13.97
C LEU A 19 2.15 -11.01 -14.66
N GLN A 20 1.57 -10.82 -15.85
CA GLN A 20 1.57 -9.52 -16.53
C GLN A 20 0.70 -8.49 -15.80
N LEU A 21 -0.43 -8.92 -15.24
CA LEU A 21 -1.30 -8.07 -14.41
C LEU A 21 -0.59 -7.68 -13.11
N TYR A 22 0.04 -8.64 -12.42
CA TYR A 22 0.88 -8.40 -11.25
C TYR A 22 1.99 -7.37 -11.53
N LEU A 23 2.77 -7.58 -12.60
CA LEU A 23 3.87 -6.67 -12.97
C LEU A 23 3.36 -5.27 -13.36
N SER A 24 2.24 -5.17 -14.06
CA SER A 24 1.66 -3.87 -14.41
C SER A 24 1.19 -3.08 -13.17
N GLY A 25 0.60 -3.78 -12.20
CA GLY A 25 0.25 -3.20 -10.90
C GLY A 25 1.49 -2.80 -10.10
N ALA A 26 2.52 -3.65 -10.10
CA ALA A 26 3.80 -3.40 -9.44
C ALA A 26 4.50 -2.14 -9.97
N VAL A 27 4.61 -1.97 -11.30
CA VAL A 27 5.24 -0.79 -11.91
C VAL A 27 4.47 0.49 -11.60
N SER A 28 3.13 0.43 -11.61
CA SER A 28 2.29 1.57 -11.21
C SER A 28 2.49 1.93 -9.74
N GLY A 29 2.61 0.93 -8.86
CA GLY A 29 2.94 1.13 -7.45
C GLY A 29 4.32 1.76 -7.27
N VAL A 30 5.34 1.25 -7.96
CA VAL A 30 6.69 1.86 -7.88
C VAL A 30 6.67 3.32 -8.31
N ALA A 31 5.99 3.66 -9.40
CA ALA A 31 5.87 5.04 -9.86
C ALA A 31 5.18 5.95 -8.83
N ASN A 32 4.10 5.47 -8.21
CA ASN A 32 3.40 6.18 -7.14
C ASN A 32 4.28 6.35 -5.89
N SER A 33 5.01 5.29 -5.51
CA SER A 33 5.84 5.25 -4.32
C SER A 33 6.92 6.34 -4.28
N VAL A 34 7.47 6.74 -5.44
CA VAL A 34 8.51 7.79 -5.52
C VAL A 34 7.99 9.14 -5.01
N LEU A 35 6.71 9.43 -5.25
CA LEU A 35 6.06 10.66 -4.79
C LEU A 35 5.39 10.47 -3.42
N SER A 36 4.67 9.37 -3.22
CA SER A 36 3.95 9.11 -1.97
C SER A 36 4.91 8.85 -0.80
N GLY A 37 6.04 8.18 -1.04
CA GLY A 37 7.01 7.79 -0.02
C GLY A 37 7.54 8.93 0.84
N PRO A 38 8.08 10.04 0.28
CA PRO A 38 8.51 11.17 1.09
C PRO A 38 7.34 11.86 1.81
N ILE A 39 6.18 11.99 1.17
CA ILE A 39 4.98 12.60 1.79
C ILE A 39 4.50 11.76 2.99
N GLU A 40 4.45 10.44 2.83
CA GLU A 40 4.09 9.50 3.88
C GLU A 40 5.11 9.52 5.01
N HIS A 41 6.41 9.54 4.71
CA HIS A 41 7.44 9.64 5.74
C HIS A 41 7.29 10.92 6.57
N ILE A 42 7.08 12.07 5.93
CA ILE A 42 6.82 13.35 6.60
C ILE A 42 5.57 13.23 7.49
N ARG A 43 4.47 12.70 6.95
CA ARG A 43 3.23 12.52 7.69
C ARG A 43 3.42 11.64 8.92
N THR A 44 4.06 10.49 8.78
CA THR A 44 4.32 9.53 9.87
C THR A 44 5.13 10.19 10.99
N ARG A 45 6.15 10.99 10.64
CA ARG A 45 6.97 11.73 11.62
C ARG A 45 6.17 12.78 12.39
N LEU A 46 5.31 13.51 11.69
CA LEU A 46 4.45 14.50 12.32
C LEU A 46 3.36 13.88 13.18
N GLN A 47 2.92 12.66 12.88
CA GLN A 47 1.90 11.93 13.67
C GLN A 47 2.47 11.27 14.93
N ILE A 48 3.73 10.81 14.90
CA ILE A 48 4.35 10.13 16.05
C ILE A 48 4.97 11.12 17.05
N GLN A 49 5.24 12.37 16.67
CA GLN A 49 5.81 13.34 17.59
C GLN A 49 4.87 13.63 18.76
N SER A 50 5.44 13.92 19.93
CA SER A 50 4.66 14.24 21.11
C SER A 50 3.90 15.56 20.94
N SER A 51 2.65 15.61 21.41
CA SER A 51 1.82 16.82 21.42
C SER A 51 2.40 17.92 22.30
N THR A 52 3.10 17.55 23.37
CA THR A 52 3.63 18.48 24.38
C THR A 52 4.98 19.07 24.01
N ASN A 53 5.85 18.29 23.33
CA ASN A 53 7.17 18.74 22.91
C ASN A 53 7.37 18.46 21.41
N LYS A 54 6.81 19.35 20.59
CA LYS A 54 6.84 19.23 19.13
C LYS A 54 8.23 19.56 18.60
N LEU A 55 8.84 18.59 17.92
CA LEU A 55 10.13 18.77 17.22
C LEU A 55 9.94 19.53 15.90
N TYR A 56 8.78 19.36 15.28
CA TYR A 56 8.46 19.91 13.96
C TYR A 56 7.12 20.63 13.98
N ASN A 57 7.11 21.89 13.55
CA ASN A 57 5.91 22.72 13.48
C ASN A 57 5.03 22.40 12.27
N GLY A 58 5.58 21.67 11.29
CA GLY A 58 4.82 21.23 10.13
C GLY A 58 5.68 20.49 9.10
N PRO A 59 5.09 20.15 7.93
CA PRO A 59 5.76 19.39 6.88
C PRO A 59 7.00 20.09 6.31
N LEU A 60 6.90 21.40 6.03
CA LEU A 60 8.00 22.17 5.46
C LEU A 60 9.14 22.39 6.47
N ASP A 61 8.79 22.58 7.75
CA ASP A 61 9.76 22.70 8.85
C ASP A 61 10.55 21.40 9.03
N PHE A 62 9.87 20.24 8.95
CA PHE A 62 10.54 18.94 8.94
C PHE A 62 11.52 18.82 7.76
N VAL A 63 11.07 19.12 6.53
CA VAL A 63 11.92 19.04 5.34
C VAL A 63 13.15 19.95 5.47
N GLY A 64 12.96 21.19 5.91
CA GLY A 64 14.05 22.15 6.08
C GLY A 64 15.09 21.69 7.12
N LYS A 65 14.63 21.31 8.32
CA LYS A 65 15.51 20.85 9.40
C LYS A 65 16.27 19.58 9.04
N VAL A 66 15.55 18.57 8.53
CA VAL A 66 16.13 17.27 8.18
C VAL A 66 17.09 17.39 7.00
N SER A 67 16.74 18.16 5.97
CA SER A 67 17.64 18.36 4.82
C SER A 67 18.93 19.07 5.21
N LYS A 68 18.85 20.06 6.10
CA LYS A 68 20.01 20.81 6.58
C LYS A 68 20.93 19.95 7.47
N GLN A 69 20.37 19.07 8.29
CA GLN A 69 21.13 18.30 9.28
C GLN A 69 21.62 16.94 8.77
N TYR A 70 20.81 16.24 7.97
CA TYR A 70 21.08 14.86 7.53
C TYR A 70 21.10 14.70 6.00
N GLY A 71 20.87 15.78 5.25
CA GLY A 71 20.83 15.79 3.79
C GLY A 71 19.47 15.38 3.21
N MET A 72 19.32 15.60 1.90
CA MET A 72 18.06 15.37 1.17
C MET A 72 17.65 13.89 1.11
N SER A 73 18.62 12.97 1.17
CA SER A 73 18.36 11.52 1.18
C SER A 73 17.61 11.05 2.43
N ALA A 74 17.71 11.79 3.54
CA ALA A 74 17.00 11.46 4.78
C ALA A 74 15.48 11.57 4.63
N ILE A 75 14.97 12.39 3.69
CA ILE A 75 13.54 12.46 3.38
C ILE A 75 13.02 11.14 2.81
N PHE A 76 13.87 10.39 2.12
CA PHE A 76 13.54 9.10 1.51
C PHE A 76 13.83 7.91 2.45
N LYS A 77 14.01 8.15 3.76
CA LYS A 77 14.20 7.06 4.72
C LYS A 77 12.99 6.11 4.68
N GLY A 78 13.26 4.82 4.47
CA GLY A 78 12.21 3.79 4.34
C GLY A 78 11.58 3.69 2.94
N GLN A 79 12.10 4.41 1.94
CA GLN A 79 11.59 4.35 0.57
C GLN A 79 11.65 2.94 -0.02
N THR A 80 12.76 2.22 0.16
CA THR A 80 12.90 0.84 -0.33
C THR A 80 11.80 -0.08 0.21
N VAL A 81 11.47 0.06 1.50
CA VAL A 81 10.42 -0.76 2.12
C VAL A 81 9.05 -0.34 1.60
N THR A 82 8.85 0.96 1.33
CA THR A 82 7.62 1.48 0.71
C THR A 82 7.42 0.92 -0.71
N VAL A 83 8.47 0.86 -1.52
CA VAL A 83 8.43 0.26 -2.86
C VAL A 83 8.06 -1.23 -2.77
N ILE A 84 8.73 -1.99 -1.89
CA ILE A 84 8.46 -3.42 -1.70
C ILE A 84 7.02 -3.65 -1.23
N ARG A 85 6.55 -2.84 -0.29
CA ARG A 85 5.19 -2.82 0.23
C ARG A 85 4.17 -2.60 -0.89
N GLU A 86 4.33 -1.56 -1.70
CA GLU A 86 3.40 -1.25 -2.78
C GLU A 86 3.42 -2.32 -3.87
N LEU A 87 4.61 -2.80 -4.25
CA LEU A 87 4.78 -3.88 -5.22
C LEU A 87 4.04 -5.15 -4.77
N HIS A 88 4.28 -5.58 -3.53
CA HIS A 88 3.67 -6.79 -2.98
C HIS A 88 2.16 -6.62 -2.81
N GLY A 89 1.72 -5.48 -2.26
CA GLY A 89 0.31 -5.21 -1.99
C GLY A 89 -0.55 -5.19 -3.26
N PHE A 90 -0.16 -4.41 -4.27
CA PHE A 90 -0.89 -4.39 -5.54
C PHE A 90 -0.83 -5.73 -6.26
N GLY A 91 0.31 -6.41 -6.17
CA GLY A 91 0.49 -7.74 -6.71
C GLY A 91 -0.49 -8.76 -6.15
N VAL A 92 -0.61 -8.86 -4.82
CA VAL A 92 -1.56 -9.75 -4.14
C VAL A 92 -3.00 -9.36 -4.46
N TYR A 93 -3.31 -8.06 -4.46
CA TYR A 93 -4.65 -7.57 -4.79
C TYR A 93 -5.13 -8.05 -6.15
N PHE A 94 -4.35 -7.78 -7.22
CA PHE A 94 -4.73 -8.15 -8.57
C PHE A 94 -4.72 -9.67 -8.76
N CYS A 95 -3.78 -10.39 -8.15
CA CYS A 95 -3.73 -11.84 -8.21
C CYS A 95 -5.00 -12.47 -7.64
N VAL A 96 -5.39 -12.10 -6.41
CA VAL A 96 -6.59 -12.63 -5.75
C VAL A 96 -7.85 -12.24 -6.50
N TYR A 97 -7.97 -10.97 -6.92
CA TYR A 97 -9.14 -10.49 -7.65
C TYR A 97 -9.34 -11.23 -8.96
N GLU A 98 -8.28 -11.38 -9.76
CA GLU A 98 -8.34 -12.07 -11.06
C GLU A 98 -8.55 -13.57 -10.91
N TYR A 99 -7.95 -14.19 -9.88
CA TYR A 99 -8.19 -15.59 -9.56
C TYR A 99 -9.67 -15.86 -9.25
N LEU A 100 -10.28 -15.05 -8.38
CA LEU A 100 -11.70 -15.17 -8.05
C LEU A 100 -12.60 -14.92 -9.27
N MET A 101 -12.26 -13.92 -10.09
CA MET A 101 -12.98 -13.61 -11.32
C MET A 101 -12.93 -14.79 -12.31
N GLN A 102 -11.74 -15.35 -12.55
CA GLN A 102 -11.54 -16.48 -13.46
C GLN A 102 -12.27 -17.73 -12.99
N ARG A 103 -12.22 -18.02 -11.68
CA ARG A 103 -12.98 -19.15 -11.13
C ARG A 103 -14.49 -18.97 -11.27
N ALA A 104 -15.01 -17.76 -11.04
CA ALA A 104 -16.42 -17.48 -11.20
C ALA A 104 -16.88 -17.60 -12.66
N MET A 105 -16.05 -17.17 -13.62
CA MET A 105 -16.30 -17.36 -15.05
C MET A 105 -16.29 -18.85 -15.44
N ALA A 106 -15.30 -19.61 -14.96
CA ALA A 106 -15.14 -21.02 -15.27
C ALA A 106 -16.30 -21.89 -14.73
N ILE A 107 -16.73 -21.64 -13.48
CA ILE A 107 -17.82 -22.41 -12.85
C ILE A 107 -19.16 -22.17 -13.54
N ASN A 108 -19.43 -20.93 -13.94
CA ASN A 108 -20.73 -20.56 -14.51
C ASN A 108 -20.74 -20.56 -16.04
N GLY A 109 -19.59 -20.81 -16.69
CA GLY A 109 -19.45 -20.71 -18.15
C GLY A 109 -19.72 -19.32 -18.73
N ILE A 110 -19.64 -18.27 -17.91
CA ILE A 110 -20.00 -16.90 -18.28
C ILE A 110 -18.78 -16.06 -18.64
N LYS A 111 -18.99 -15.03 -19.48
CA LYS A 111 -17.96 -14.03 -19.80
C LYS A 111 -17.81 -13.02 -18.66
N ARG A 112 -16.65 -12.33 -18.59
CA ARG A 112 -16.35 -11.36 -17.52
C ARG A 112 -17.41 -10.26 -17.36
N ASN A 113 -17.97 -9.78 -18.46
CA ASN A 113 -19.00 -8.74 -18.48
C ASN A 113 -20.36 -9.21 -17.95
N GLN A 114 -20.57 -10.52 -17.82
CA GLN A 114 -21.79 -11.13 -17.30
C GLN A 114 -21.70 -11.43 -15.80
N VAL A 115 -20.52 -11.23 -15.18
CA VAL A 115 -20.37 -11.41 -13.73
C VAL A 115 -21.15 -10.30 -13.02
N PRO A 116 -22.16 -10.64 -12.18
CA PRO A 116 -22.97 -9.64 -11.49
C PRO A 116 -22.11 -8.67 -10.66
N SER A 117 -22.48 -7.38 -10.65
CA SER A 117 -21.71 -6.33 -9.98
C SER A 117 -21.46 -6.62 -8.50
N TRP A 118 -22.43 -7.21 -7.79
CA TRP A 118 -22.27 -7.59 -6.39
C TRP A 118 -21.16 -8.64 -6.16
N LYS A 119 -20.97 -9.59 -7.11
CA LYS A 119 -19.86 -10.56 -7.04
C LYS A 119 -18.52 -9.87 -7.30
N GLN A 120 -18.49 -8.93 -8.25
CA GLN A 120 -17.27 -8.16 -8.51
C GLN A 120 -16.86 -7.33 -7.28
N LEU A 121 -17.83 -6.73 -6.59
CA LEU A 121 -17.62 -6.02 -5.32
C LEU A 121 -17.07 -6.96 -4.24
N LEU A 122 -17.68 -8.15 -4.09
CA LEU A 122 -17.21 -9.15 -3.13
C LEU A 122 -15.77 -9.59 -3.42
N PHE A 123 -15.43 -9.87 -4.68
CA PHE A 123 -14.06 -10.24 -5.06
C PHE A 123 -13.06 -9.12 -4.77
N GLY A 124 -13.45 -7.86 -5.03
CA GLY A 124 -12.65 -6.69 -4.70
C GLY A 124 -12.45 -6.49 -3.19
N ALA A 125 -13.48 -6.77 -2.39
CA ALA A 125 -13.39 -6.75 -0.93
C ALA A 125 -12.46 -7.87 -0.42
N THR A 126 -12.66 -9.10 -0.88
CA THR A 126 -11.81 -10.24 -0.51
C THR A 126 -10.34 -10.01 -0.88
N SER A 127 -10.06 -9.50 -2.09
CA SER A 127 -8.69 -9.15 -2.48
C SER A 127 -8.10 -8.04 -1.62
N GLY A 128 -8.91 -7.07 -1.19
CA GLY A 128 -8.50 -6.03 -0.24
C GLY A 128 -8.11 -6.59 1.13
N TYR A 129 -8.90 -7.52 1.68
CA TYR A 129 -8.55 -8.18 2.94
C TYR A 129 -7.27 -9.01 2.82
N MET A 130 -7.10 -9.76 1.74
CA MET A 130 -5.90 -10.56 1.50
C MET A 130 -4.65 -9.69 1.30
N LEU A 131 -4.78 -8.57 0.60
CA LEU A 131 -3.73 -7.54 0.52
C LEU A 131 -3.31 -7.11 1.92
N TRP A 132 -4.26 -6.68 2.76
CA TRP A 132 -3.95 -6.18 4.09
C TRP A 132 -3.28 -7.25 4.96
N ILE A 133 -3.78 -8.48 4.94
CA ILE A 133 -3.17 -9.59 5.69
C ILE A 133 -1.72 -9.82 5.25
N SER A 134 -1.44 -9.83 3.94
CA SER A 134 -0.09 -10.12 3.44
C SER A 134 0.89 -8.96 3.64
N VAL A 135 0.42 -7.72 3.50
CA VAL A 135 1.29 -6.54 3.50
C VAL A 135 1.56 -6.00 4.91
N TYR A 136 0.71 -6.31 5.89
CA TYR A 136 0.78 -5.70 7.22
C TYR A 136 2.15 -5.87 7.91
N PRO A 137 2.82 -7.04 7.86
CA PRO A 137 4.18 -7.18 8.39
C PRO A 137 5.17 -6.17 7.79
N ILE A 138 5.05 -5.90 6.49
CA ILE A 138 5.88 -4.93 5.77
C ILE A 138 5.54 -3.51 6.23
N ASP A 139 4.25 -3.21 6.47
CA ASP A 139 3.80 -1.90 6.98
C ASP A 139 4.34 -1.63 8.40
N VAL A 140 4.43 -2.65 9.26
CA VAL A 140 5.05 -2.52 10.60
C VAL A 140 6.54 -2.22 10.47
N ILE A 141 7.27 -2.97 9.64
CA ILE A 141 8.72 -2.74 9.42
C ILE A 141 8.97 -1.35 8.83
N LYS A 142 8.17 -0.96 7.83
CA LYS A 142 8.22 0.37 7.21
C LYS A 142 8.04 1.47 8.25
N SER A 143 7.01 1.35 9.09
CA SER A 143 6.70 2.34 10.12
C SER A 143 7.85 2.47 11.12
N LYS A 144 8.38 1.35 11.64
CA LYS A 144 9.52 1.38 12.57
C LYS A 144 10.76 2.03 11.94
N LEU A 145 11.08 1.70 10.69
CA LEU A 145 12.21 2.30 9.97
C LEU A 145 12.03 3.79 9.68
N GLN A 146 10.84 4.21 9.25
CA GLN A 146 10.52 5.61 8.99
C GLN A 146 10.57 6.45 10.26
N THR A 147 10.26 5.86 11.44
CA THR A 147 10.30 6.57 12.72
C THR A 147 11.62 6.43 13.49
N ASP A 148 12.54 5.57 13.05
CA ASP A 148 13.84 5.36 13.71
C ASP A 148 14.76 6.59 13.61
N SER A 149 15.74 6.75 14.49
CA SER A 149 16.63 7.92 14.50
C SER A 149 17.39 8.12 13.18
N PHE A 150 17.61 9.38 12.79
CA PHE A 150 18.45 9.71 11.63
C PHE A 150 19.95 9.63 11.97
N ASP A 151 20.30 9.80 13.24
CA ASP A 151 21.68 9.69 13.69
C ASP A 151 22.07 8.22 13.85
N LYS A 152 23.18 7.83 13.22
CA LYS A 152 23.72 6.47 13.27
C LYS A 152 24.04 6.00 14.69
N SER A 153 24.37 6.92 15.60
CA SER A 153 24.68 6.59 17.00
C SER A 153 23.46 6.08 17.78
N THR A 154 22.27 6.57 17.43
CA THR A 154 20.99 6.27 18.09
C THR A 154 20.03 5.46 17.22
N GLN A 155 20.44 5.14 15.99
CA GLN A 155 19.69 4.33 15.03
C GLN A 155 19.56 2.88 15.52
N LYS A 156 18.34 2.40 15.64
CA LYS A 156 18.05 1.04 16.14
C LYS A 156 18.14 -0.02 15.06
N TYR A 157 17.89 0.33 13.80
CA TYR A 157 17.77 -0.62 12.71
C TYR A 157 18.69 -0.28 11.54
N LYS A 158 19.54 -1.23 11.11
CA LYS A 158 20.43 -1.05 9.95
C LYS A 158 19.68 -1.10 8.61
N GLY A 159 18.50 -1.72 8.58
CA GLY A 159 17.67 -1.86 7.39
C GLY A 159 16.45 -2.73 7.63
N MET A 160 15.73 -3.06 6.55
CA MET A 160 14.49 -3.85 6.60
C MET A 160 14.67 -5.23 7.24
N ILE A 161 15.70 -5.97 6.84
CA ILE A 161 15.94 -7.34 7.31
C ILE A 161 16.35 -7.32 8.80
N ASP A 162 17.23 -6.39 9.19
CA ASP A 162 17.62 -6.21 10.60
C ASP A 162 16.42 -5.82 11.47
N CYS A 163 15.54 -4.93 10.98
CA CYS A 163 14.31 -4.58 11.65
C CYS A 163 13.37 -5.77 11.83
N ALA A 164 13.12 -6.53 10.75
CA ALA A 164 12.29 -7.73 10.79
C ALA A 164 12.84 -8.78 11.77
N SER A 165 14.15 -9.06 11.71
CA SER A 165 14.82 -10.01 12.58
C SER A 165 14.73 -9.61 14.05
N LYS A 166 14.92 -8.32 14.37
CA LYS A 166 14.81 -7.81 15.74
C LYS A 166 13.39 -7.86 16.27
N ILE A 167 12.39 -7.52 15.44
CA ILE A 167 10.97 -7.63 15.83
C ILE A 167 10.64 -9.10 16.11
N PHE A 168 11.03 -10.01 15.22
CA PHE A 168 10.75 -11.43 15.38
C PHE A 168 11.43 -12.02 16.62
N ALA A 169 12.67 -11.65 16.91
CA ALA A 169 13.39 -12.10 18.10
C ALA A 169 12.80 -11.57 19.41
N GLN A 170 12.22 -10.37 19.43
CA GLN A 170 11.70 -9.72 20.64
C GLN A 170 10.22 -9.99 20.90
N GLU A 171 9.41 -9.93 19.84
CA GLU A 171 7.94 -9.95 19.91
C GLU A 171 7.34 -11.14 19.12
N GLY A 172 8.15 -11.92 18.40
CA GLY A 172 7.66 -13.01 17.55
C GLY A 172 6.79 -12.54 16.39
N LEU A 173 5.90 -13.42 15.91
CA LEU A 173 4.95 -13.11 14.83
C LEU A 173 3.91 -12.07 15.25
N THR A 174 3.54 -11.99 16.53
CA THR A 174 2.54 -11.04 17.01
C THR A 174 3.03 -9.60 16.90
N GLY A 175 4.34 -9.36 17.04
CA GLY A 175 4.96 -8.06 16.82
C GLY A 175 4.80 -7.54 15.38
N LEU A 176 4.82 -8.43 14.38
CA LEU A 176 4.61 -8.07 12.97
C LEU A 176 3.15 -7.75 12.62
N TYR A 177 2.20 -8.14 13.48
CA TYR A 177 0.77 -7.85 13.33
C TYR A 177 0.23 -6.89 14.39
N ARG A 178 1.12 -6.21 15.11
CA ARG A 178 0.74 -5.27 16.16
C ARG A 178 -0.09 -4.12 15.58
N GLY A 179 -1.31 -3.95 16.09
CA GLY A 179 -2.26 -2.92 15.62
C GLY A 179 -3.10 -3.31 14.41
N PHE A 180 -2.98 -4.54 13.90
CA PHE A 180 -3.71 -4.99 12.70
C PHE A 180 -5.21 -4.76 12.82
N TRP A 181 -5.81 -5.16 13.94
CA TRP A 181 -7.24 -4.99 14.17
C TRP A 181 -7.68 -3.52 14.20
N ALA A 182 -6.88 -2.63 14.79
CA ALA A 182 -7.17 -1.20 14.75
C ALA A 182 -7.12 -0.66 13.31
N CYS A 183 -6.17 -1.12 12.50
CA CYS A 183 -6.10 -0.77 11.09
C CYS A 183 -7.31 -1.29 10.30
N MET A 184 -7.72 -2.53 10.53
CA MET A 184 -8.88 -3.15 9.88
C MET A 184 -10.19 -2.48 10.27
N LEU A 185 -10.37 -2.17 11.55
CA LEU A 185 -11.56 -1.47 12.06
C LEU A 185 -11.67 -0.07 11.44
N ARG A 186 -10.55 0.63 11.30
CA ARG A 186 -10.49 1.95 10.63
C ARG A 186 -10.79 1.87 9.13
N ALA A 187 -10.43 0.78 8.47
CA ALA A 187 -10.58 0.64 7.02
C ALA A 187 -12.05 0.67 6.58
N GLY A 188 -12.96 0.04 7.35
CA GLY A 188 -14.39 0.01 7.05
C GLY A 188 -15.02 1.41 6.91
N PRO A 189 -15.00 2.24 7.97
CA PRO A 189 -15.54 3.60 7.93
C PRO A 189 -14.87 4.49 6.88
N ALA A 190 -13.54 4.39 6.72
CA ALA A 190 -12.82 5.17 5.72
C ALA A 190 -13.27 4.84 4.28
N ASN A 191 -13.43 3.56 3.97
CA ASN A 191 -13.91 3.13 2.66
C ASN A 191 -15.39 3.52 2.46
N ALA A 192 -16.23 3.36 3.48
CA ALA A 192 -17.64 3.76 3.42
C ALA A 192 -17.80 5.26 3.14
N ALA A 193 -17.03 6.12 3.84
CA ALA A 193 -17.03 7.56 3.60
C ALA A 193 -16.58 7.91 2.17
N THR A 194 -15.61 7.19 1.62
CA THR A 194 -15.14 7.36 0.25
C THR A 194 -16.25 7.04 -0.75
N PHE A 195 -16.94 5.92 -0.59
CA PHE A 195 -18.05 5.53 -1.47
C PHE A 195 -19.23 6.51 -1.36
N ALA A 196 -19.63 6.89 -0.14
CA ALA A 196 -20.71 7.85 0.08
C ALA A 196 -20.40 9.20 -0.56
N THR A 197 -19.15 9.68 -0.44
CA THR A 197 -18.72 10.93 -1.06
C THR A 197 -18.71 10.82 -2.58
N TYR A 198 -18.21 9.72 -3.12
CA TYR A 198 -18.21 9.46 -4.56
C TYR A 198 -19.64 9.46 -5.12
N GLU A 199 -20.57 8.74 -4.49
CA GLU A 199 -21.98 8.70 -4.92
C GLU A 199 -22.64 10.08 -4.86
N MET A 200 -22.42 10.84 -3.77
CA MET A 200 -22.95 12.19 -3.63
C MET A 200 -22.45 13.11 -4.75
N VAL A 201 -21.15 13.07 -5.04
CA VAL A 201 -20.53 13.90 -6.08
C VAL A 201 -21.02 13.50 -7.48
N MET A 202 -21.13 12.20 -7.76
CA MET A 202 -21.63 11.72 -9.05
C MET A 202 -23.09 12.14 -9.28
N ASN A 203 -23.94 11.95 -8.27
CA ASN A 203 -25.34 12.40 -8.29
C ASN A 203 -25.45 13.92 -8.50
N PHE A 204 -24.57 14.71 -7.86
CA PHE A 204 -24.54 16.17 -8.03
C PHE A 204 -24.12 16.59 -9.45
N ILE A 205 -23.19 15.87 -10.07
CA ILE A 205 -22.70 16.13 -11.43
C ILE A 205 -23.70 15.64 -12.50
N GLY A 206 -24.82 15.02 -12.10
CA GLY A 206 -25.88 14.55 -13.00
C GLY A 206 -25.53 13.24 -13.71
N ARG A 207 -24.73 12.39 -13.08
CA ARG A 207 -24.42 11.03 -13.54
C ARG A 207 -24.78 9.98 -12.50
#